data_AF-A0A229H9T2-F1
#
_entry.id   AF-A0A229H9T2-F1
#
_cell.length_a   1.000
_cell.length_b   1.000
_cell.length_c   1.000
_cell.angle_alpha   90.00
_cell.angle_beta   90.00
_cell.angle_gamma   90.00
#
_symmetry.space_group_name_H-M   'P 1'
#
loop_
_entity.id
_entity.type
_entity.pdbx_description
1 polymer ?
#
loop_
_entity_poly.entity_id
_entity_poly.type
_entity_poly.pdbx_seq_one_letter_code
_entity_poly.pdbx_strand_id
1 'polypeptide(L)'
;MTLEIAEDYGISLDDDPMRPVSRDYDKELYWYDGALYVGEGAQMVVLHRQESGTYQTCSTVTRFEDYVNIPLGKGDRFCLISPTGLVALVENVGGDGPYDAYVTLKLTIWNGSY
;
A
#
# COMPACT_ATOMS: atom_id res chain seq x y z
N MET A 1 3.65 -2.99 -10.79
CA MET A 1 4.80 -2.06 -10.80
C MET A 1 5.52 -2.10 -9.47
N THR A 2 6.73 -1.55 -9.37
CA THR A 2 7.50 -1.50 -8.12
C THR A 2 7.90 -0.06 -7.85
N LEU A 3 7.81 0.37 -6.59
CA LEU A 3 8.14 1.71 -6.14
C LEU A 3 8.79 1.67 -4.76
N GLU A 4 9.56 2.70 -4.44
CA GLU A 4 10.24 2.91 -3.17
C GLU A 4 9.56 4.07 -2.44
N ILE A 5 9.03 3.85 -1.24
CA ILE A 5 8.45 4.91 -0.39
C ILE A 5 9.42 5.20 0.74
N ALA A 6 9.87 6.44 0.84
CA ALA A 6 10.66 6.93 1.96
C ALA A 6 9.76 7.49 3.07
N GLU A 7 10.31 7.68 4.27
CA GLU A 7 9.62 8.37 5.36
C GLU A 7 9.16 9.77 4.93
N ASP A 8 7.94 10.16 5.32
CA ASP A 8 7.24 11.38 4.91
C ASP A 8 6.89 11.46 3.40
N TYR A 9 6.88 10.32 2.69
CA TYR A 9 6.35 10.22 1.33
C TYR A 9 5.15 9.27 1.25
N GLY A 10 4.33 9.45 0.22
CA GLY A 10 3.16 8.62 -0.07
C GLY A 10 2.78 8.58 -1.54
N ILE A 11 1.77 7.77 -1.85
CA ILE A 11 1.25 7.53 -3.19
C ILE A 11 -0.29 7.66 -3.20
N SER A 12 -0.83 7.99 -4.37
CA SER A 12 -2.24 7.80 -4.72
C SER A 12 -2.30 6.83 -5.91
N LEU A 13 -3.23 5.88 -5.87
CA LEU A 13 -3.43 4.93 -6.95
C LEU A 13 -3.99 5.60 -8.21
N ASP A 14 -4.61 6.78 -8.07
CA ASP A 14 -5.17 7.58 -9.15
C ASP A 14 -4.12 8.39 -9.93
N ASP A 15 -2.90 8.56 -9.39
CA ASP A 15 -1.84 9.34 -10.05
C ASP A 15 -1.34 8.63 -11.33
N ASP A 16 -1.21 9.38 -12.44
CA ASP A 16 -0.59 8.91 -13.69
C ASP A 16 0.50 9.88 -14.19
N PRO A 17 1.79 9.50 -14.16
CA PRO A 17 2.31 8.24 -13.64
C PRO A 17 2.33 8.24 -12.10
N MET A 18 1.91 7.12 -11.49
CA MET A 18 1.99 6.96 -10.04
C MET A 18 3.45 7.04 -9.57
N ARG A 19 3.74 7.98 -8.66
CA ARG A 19 5.07 8.21 -8.08
C ARG A 19 4.96 8.64 -6.62
N PRO A 20 5.91 8.24 -5.76
CA PRO A 20 6.02 8.79 -4.41
C PRO A 20 6.21 10.31 -4.46
N VAL A 21 5.41 11.02 -3.68
CA VAL A 21 5.53 12.46 -3.44
C VAL A 21 5.46 12.74 -1.95
N SER A 22 5.80 13.96 -1.53
CA SER A 22 5.69 14.37 -0.12
C SER A 22 4.31 14.00 0.41
N ARG A 23 4.29 13.44 1.61
CA ARG A 23 3.07 13.04 2.28
C ARG A 23 2.17 14.26 2.51
N ASP A 24 0.90 14.08 2.17
CA ASP A 24 -0.24 14.82 2.69
C ASP A 24 -1.28 13.79 3.19
N TYR A 25 -2.35 14.26 3.85
CA TYR A 25 -3.40 13.38 4.37
C TYR A 25 -4.32 12.81 3.28
N ASP A 26 -4.15 13.26 2.03
CA ASP A 26 -4.94 12.82 0.88
C ASP A 26 -4.29 11.61 0.17
N LYS A 27 -3.05 11.25 0.51
CA LYS A 27 -2.40 10.04 -0.02
C LYS A 27 -3.02 8.79 0.56
N GLU A 28 -3.48 7.91 -0.33
CA GLU A 28 -4.08 6.63 0.04
C GLU A 28 -3.14 5.74 0.84
N LEU A 29 -1.83 5.82 0.58
CA LEU A 29 -0.79 5.13 1.35
C LEU A 29 0.41 6.05 1.54
N TYR A 30 0.86 6.22 2.78
CA TYR A 30 2.07 7.00 3.07
C TYR A 30 2.86 6.41 4.23
N TRP A 31 4.18 6.61 4.24
CA TRP A 31 5.02 6.28 5.39
C TRP A 31 5.14 7.49 6.32
N TYR A 32 4.74 7.30 7.58
CA TYR A 32 5.03 8.22 8.67
C TYR A 32 5.38 7.45 9.95
N ASP A 33 6.28 7.96 10.79
CA ASP A 33 6.53 7.47 12.16
C ASP A 33 6.67 5.94 12.27
N GLY A 34 7.48 5.35 11.39
CA GLY A 34 7.73 3.90 11.39
C GLY A 34 6.55 3.01 10.95
N ALA A 35 5.51 3.56 10.32
CA ALA A 35 4.39 2.78 9.79
C ALA A 35 3.90 3.29 8.42
N LEU A 36 3.30 2.39 7.64
CA LEU A 36 2.50 2.75 6.47
C LEU A 36 1.07 2.99 6.91
N TYR A 37 0.58 4.20 6.71
CA TYR A 37 -0.77 4.64 7.04
C TYR A 37 -1.63 4.75 5.78
N VAL A 38 -2.94 4.64 5.97
CA VAL A 38 -3.91 5.03 4.95
C VAL A 38 -4.40 6.46 5.16
N GLY A 39 -4.53 7.20 4.05
CA GLY A 39 -5.13 8.53 4.03
C GLY A 39 -6.64 8.51 4.09
N GLU A 40 -7.23 9.70 4.07
CA GLU A 40 -8.67 9.88 4.23
C GLU A 40 -9.47 9.15 3.14
N GLY A 41 -10.43 8.32 3.56
CA GLY A 41 -11.32 7.57 2.67
C GLY A 41 -10.69 6.34 2.01
N ALA A 42 -9.37 6.16 2.08
CA ALA A 42 -8.70 4.94 1.66
C ALA A 42 -8.90 3.83 2.70
N GLN A 43 -8.79 2.59 2.25
CA GLN A 43 -8.94 1.42 3.12
C GLN A 43 -7.79 0.45 2.90
N MET A 44 -7.24 -0.09 4.00
CA MET A 44 -6.22 -1.13 3.93
C MET A 44 -6.66 -2.39 4.66
N VAL A 45 -6.28 -3.54 4.13
CA VAL A 45 -6.43 -4.83 4.81
C VAL A 45 -5.14 -5.62 4.74
N VAL A 46 -4.55 -5.94 5.89
CA VAL A 46 -3.38 -6.83 5.94
C VAL A 46 -3.83 -8.27 5.66
N LEU A 47 -3.18 -8.91 4.69
CA LEU A 47 -3.45 -10.28 4.32
C LEU A 47 -2.61 -11.24 5.16
N HIS A 48 -3.24 -12.27 5.70
CA HIS A 48 -2.53 -13.41 6.25
C HIS A 48 -1.75 -14.12 5.14
N ARG A 49 -0.63 -14.77 5.49
CA ARG A 49 0.23 -15.48 4.51
C ARG A 49 -0.51 -16.54 3.68
N GLN A 50 -1.56 -17.13 4.24
CA GLN A 50 -2.38 -18.15 3.57
C GLN A 50 -3.49 -17.55 2.69
N GLU A 51 -3.80 -16.26 2.84
CA GLU A 51 -4.80 -15.60 2.00
C GLU A 51 -4.25 -15.34 0.60
N SER A 52 -5.15 -15.44 -0.38
CA SER A 52 -4.81 -15.19 -1.78
C SER A 52 -4.75 -13.69 -2.05
N GLY A 53 -3.67 -13.21 -2.65
CA GLY A 53 -3.54 -11.81 -3.09
C GLY A 53 -4.24 -11.62 -4.44
N THR A 54 -5.57 -11.64 -4.46
CA THR A 54 -6.37 -11.49 -5.69
C THR A 54 -7.32 -10.30 -5.57
N TYR A 55 -7.77 -9.78 -6.72
CA TYR A 55 -8.82 -8.76 -6.75
C TYR A 55 -10.04 -9.17 -5.91
N GLN A 56 -10.54 -10.40 -6.10
CA GLN A 56 -11.71 -10.89 -5.36
C GLN A 56 -11.48 -10.88 -3.84
N THR A 57 -10.29 -11.26 -3.37
CA THR A 57 -9.97 -11.16 -1.95
C THR A 57 -9.98 -9.70 -1.52
N CYS A 58 -9.21 -8.83 -2.19
CA CYS A 58 -9.10 -7.42 -1.82
C CYS A 58 -10.39 -6.63 -1.91
N SER A 59 -11.32 -7.00 -2.80
CA SER A 59 -12.61 -6.33 -2.96
C SER A 59 -13.70 -6.84 -2.00
N THR A 60 -13.43 -7.87 -1.20
CA THR A 60 -14.44 -8.49 -0.32
C THR A 60 -14.06 -8.53 1.15
N VAL A 61 -12.77 -8.43 1.47
CA VAL A 61 -12.30 -8.37 2.85
C VAL A 61 -12.71 -7.04 3.51
N THR A 62 -13.10 -7.10 4.80
CA THR A 62 -13.62 -5.95 5.54
C THR A 62 -12.88 -5.68 6.85
N ARG A 63 -11.72 -6.32 7.05
CA ARG A 63 -10.89 -6.21 8.26
C ARG A 63 -9.95 -5.02 8.13
N PHE A 64 -10.54 -3.83 8.06
CA PHE A 64 -9.79 -2.63 7.74
C PHE A 64 -8.85 -2.24 8.87
N GLU A 65 -7.65 -1.78 8.48
CA GLU A 65 -6.59 -1.31 9.37
C GLU A 65 -6.20 0.12 8.94
N ASP A 66 -5.95 1.00 9.90
CA ASP A 66 -5.54 2.38 9.64
C ASP A 66 -4.04 2.49 9.28
N TYR A 67 -3.25 1.50 9.72
CA TYR A 67 -1.81 1.46 9.47
C TYR A 67 -1.22 0.05 9.62
N VAL A 68 -0.01 -0.14 9.10
CA VAL A 68 0.82 -1.31 9.33
C VAL A 68 2.24 -0.90 9.70
N ASN A 69 2.76 -1.45 10.79
CA ASN A 69 4.09 -1.12 11.30
C ASN A 69 5.20 -1.66 10.38
N ILE A 70 6.27 -0.88 10.25
CA ILE A 70 7.54 -1.27 9.63
C ILE A 70 8.50 -1.72 10.76
N PRO A 71 9.37 -2.73 10.54
CA PRO A 71 9.63 -3.42 9.29
C PRO A 71 8.55 -4.43 8.89
N LEU A 72 8.21 -4.41 7.60
CA LEU A 72 7.44 -5.47 6.98
C LEU A 72 8.37 -6.64 6.64
N GLY A 73 7.90 -7.86 6.83
CA GLY A 73 8.58 -9.05 6.33
C GLY A 73 8.51 -9.09 4.80
N LYS A 74 9.57 -9.60 4.16
CA LYS A 74 9.54 -9.83 2.70
C LYS A 74 8.41 -10.82 2.37
N GLY A 75 7.56 -10.45 1.42
CA GLY A 75 6.38 -11.20 1.02
C GLY A 75 5.12 -10.92 1.87
N ASP A 76 5.20 -10.03 2.87
CA ASP A 76 4.00 -9.53 3.53
C ASP A 76 3.18 -8.71 2.53
N ARG A 77 1.86 -8.87 2.59
CA ARG A 77 0.93 -8.33 1.60
C ARG A 77 -0.25 -7.67 2.29
N PHE A 78 -0.75 -6.61 1.67
CA PHE A 78 -1.97 -5.96 2.07
C PHE A 78 -2.73 -5.47 0.84
N CYS A 79 -4.05 -5.36 0.99
CA CYS A 79 -4.91 -4.74 0.02
C CYS A 79 -5.00 -3.24 0.34
N LEU A 80 -5.03 -2.42 -0.70
CA LEU A 80 -5.29 -0.99 -0.62
C LEU A 80 -6.46 -0.66 -1.54
N ILE A 81 -7.43 0.08 -1.05
CA ILE A 81 -8.63 0.48 -1.80
C ILE A 81 -8.70 2.00 -1.76
N SER A 82 -8.69 2.64 -2.93
CA SER A 82 -8.81 4.10 -3.03
C SER A 82 -10.27 4.54 -2.84
N PRO A 83 -10.50 5.81 -2.44
CA PRO A 83 -11.84 6.40 -2.42
C PRO A 83 -12.52 6.38 -3.80
N THR A 84 -11.76 6.35 -4.89
CA THR A 84 -12.26 6.29 -6.27
C THR A 84 -12.67 4.88 -6.71
N GLY A 85 -12.37 3.85 -5.89
CA GLY A 85 -12.72 2.45 -6.15
C GLY A 85 -11.63 1.65 -6.86
N LEU A 86 -10.41 2.18 -7.01
CA LEU A 86 -9.25 1.39 -7.43
C LEU A 86 -8.89 0.42 -6.32
N VAL A 87 -8.54 -0.81 -6.72
CA VAL A 87 -8.11 -1.84 -5.78
C VAL A 87 -6.68 -2.22 -6.14
N ALA A 88 -5.80 -2.23 -5.15
CA ALA A 88 -4.42 -2.66 -5.31
C ALA A 88 -4.06 -3.76 -4.32
N LEU A 89 -3.27 -4.72 -4.79
CA LEU A 89 -2.47 -5.56 -3.92
C LEU A 89 -1.09 -4.95 -3.79
N VAL A 90 -0.67 -4.73 -2.56
CA VAL A 90 0.66 -4.24 -2.20
C VAL A 90 1.44 -5.39 -1.57
N GLU A 91 2.65 -5.63 -2.08
CA GLU A 91 3.56 -6.67 -1.58
C GLU A 91 4.89 -6.01 -1.20
N ASN A 92 5.35 -6.22 0.03
CA ASN A 92 6.71 -5.86 0.40
C ASN A 92 7.70 -6.83 -0.24
N VAL A 93 8.49 -6.36 -1.21
CA VAL A 93 9.49 -7.19 -1.89
C VAL A 93 10.89 -7.03 -1.30
N GLY A 94 11.05 -6.14 -0.31
CA GLY A 94 12.27 -5.89 0.44
C GLY A 94 12.62 -4.39 0.50
N GLY A 95 13.78 -4.12 1.08
CA GLY A 95 14.46 -2.83 1.10
C GLY A 95 15.93 -3.12 1.34
N ASP A 96 16.69 -3.31 0.26
CA ASP A 96 18.13 -3.63 0.31
C ASP A 96 18.99 -2.35 0.38
N GLY A 97 18.39 -1.23 0.79
CA GLY A 97 19.07 0.03 0.97
C GLY A 97 19.87 0.05 2.27
N PRO A 98 21.10 0.59 2.29
CA PRO A 98 21.78 0.85 3.55
C PRO A 98 20.91 1.83 4.36
N TYR A 99 20.54 1.45 5.59
CA TYR A 99 19.86 2.28 6.61
C TYR A 99 18.33 2.42 6.59
N ASP A 100 17.53 1.40 6.23
CA ASP A 100 16.07 1.41 6.45
C ASP A 100 15.34 2.67 5.91
N ALA A 101 15.91 3.36 4.91
CA ALA A 101 15.47 4.70 4.51
C ALA A 101 14.23 4.71 3.62
N TYR A 102 13.85 3.53 3.08
CA TYR A 102 12.71 3.35 2.19
C TYR A 102 12.21 1.90 2.22
N VAL A 103 10.92 1.72 1.93
CA VAL A 103 10.29 0.41 1.71
C VAL A 103 10.07 0.23 0.22
N THR A 104 10.45 -0.92 -0.32
CA THR A 104 10.19 -1.23 -1.72
C THR A 104 8.98 -2.16 -1.85
N LEU A 105 7.95 -1.59 -2.45
CA LEU A 105 6.62 -2.16 -2.58
C LEU A 105 6.36 -2.48 -4.04
N LYS A 106 5.84 -3.69 -4.28
CA LYS A 106 5.30 -4.10 -5.57
C LYS A 106 3.79 -3.99 -5.53
N LEU A 107 3.24 -3.19 -6.44
CA LEU A 107 1.81 -2.96 -6.57
C LEU A 107 1.24 -3.67 -7.79
N THR A 108 0.09 -4.30 -7.60
CA THR A 108 -0.77 -4.80 -8.68
C THR A 108 -2.10 -4.07 -8.56
N ILE A 109 -2.38 -3.17 -9.49
CA ILE A 109 -3.57 -2.32 -9.47
C ILE A 109 -4.60 -2.89 -10.45
N TRP A 110 -5.84 -2.95 -10.00
CA TRP A 110 -7.00 -3.31 -10.79
C TRP A 110 -7.93 -2.11 -10.87
N ASN A 111 -8.22 -1.67 -12.09
CA ASN A 111 -9.36 -0.81 -12.32
C ASN A 111 -10.59 -1.70 -12.09
N GLY A 112 -11.41 -1.37 -11.09
CA GLY A 112 -12.65 -2.09 -10.83
C GLY A 112 -13.49 -2.14 -12.12
N SER A 113 -13.41 -3.24 -12.84
CA SER A 113 -14.27 -3.49 -13.98
C SER A 113 -15.61 -3.94 -13.42
N TYR A 114 -16.58 -3.03 -13.45
CA TYR A 114 -18.00 -3.33 -13.22
C TYR A 114 -18.53 -4.31 -14.27
#